data_AF-A0A846PQA3-F1
#
_entry.id   AF-A0A846PQA3-F1
#
_cell.length_a   1.000
_cell.length_b   1.000
_cell.length_c   1.000
_cell.angle_alpha   90.00
_cell.angle_beta   90.00
_cell.angle_gamma   90.00
#
_symmetry.space_group_name_H-M   'P 1'
#
loop_
_entity.id
_entity.type
_entity.pdbx_description
1 polymer ?
#
loop_
_entity_poly.entity_id
_entity_poly.type
_entity_poly.pdbx_seq_one_letter_code
_entity_poly.pdbx_strand_id
1 'polypeptide(L)'
;SSCPNDCGSCNTGGTTGGGGGSSGGGGGSAPEEPEEGPCVEDWICTDWSECFNSMQTRVCADVNRCGTSESKPSERQDCVMPEICEPGERTCRGNFVAECSSSGTVLVDVEECEEGCLNGQCLEKG
;
A
#
# COMPACT_ATOMS: atom_id res chain seq x y z
N SER A 1 -45.32 -6.78 20.40
CA SER A 1 -44.31 -7.82 20.63
C SER A 1 -43.04 -7.38 19.96
N SER A 2 -41.88 -7.21 20.59
CA SER A 2 -41.45 -7.37 21.99
C SER A 2 -40.00 -6.90 21.96
N CYS A 3 -39.70 -5.75 22.58
CA CYS A 3 -38.34 -5.33 22.84
C CYS A 3 -37.69 -6.38 23.75
N PRO A 4 -36.59 -7.05 23.36
CA PRO A 4 -35.89 -7.97 24.23
C PRO A 4 -35.11 -7.17 25.28
N ASN A 5 -35.64 -7.21 26.51
CA ASN A 5 -34.91 -7.18 27.77
C ASN A 5 -33.90 -6.03 28.02
N ASP A 6 -34.44 -5.04 28.74
CA ASP A 6 -33.83 -4.43 29.93
C ASP A 6 -32.78 -3.30 29.75
N CYS A 7 -33.19 -2.22 29.08
CA CYS A 7 -32.67 -0.89 29.39
C CYS A 7 -33.54 -0.29 30.51
N GLY A 8 -33.07 -0.45 31.75
CA GLY A 8 -33.78 -0.03 32.95
C GLY A 8 -34.12 1.46 32.94
N SER A 9 -35.40 1.76 32.69
CA SER A 9 -36.30 2.54 33.57
C SER A 9 -37.54 2.96 32.78
N CYS A 10 -38.65 2.24 32.97
CA CYS A 10 -39.96 2.70 32.52
C CYS A 10 -40.36 3.94 33.32
N ASN A 11 -40.46 5.08 32.64
CA ASN A 11 -41.01 6.30 33.21
C ASN A 11 -42.54 6.14 33.34
N THR A 12 -43.02 5.80 34.54
CA THR A 12 -44.45 5.84 34.88
C THR A 12 -44.74 7.07 35.72
N GLY A 13 -45.60 7.95 35.20
CA GLY A 13 -45.97 9.18 35.87
C GLY A 13 -46.74 9.00 37.19
N GLY A 14 -46.56 10.01 38.05
CA GLY A 14 -47.55 10.48 39.02
C GLY A 14 -47.57 9.78 40.39
N THR A 15 -47.03 10.45 41.42
CA THR A 15 -47.74 10.80 42.69
C THR A 15 -46.77 11.42 43.72
N THR A 16 -47.19 12.56 44.27
CA THR A 16 -46.99 13.11 45.63
C THR A 16 -45.70 12.82 46.44
N GLY A 17 -44.96 13.91 46.72
CA GLY A 17 -44.64 14.35 48.09
C GLY A 17 -43.44 13.72 48.82
N GLY A 18 -42.66 14.60 49.47
CA GLY A 18 -41.81 14.23 50.61
C GLY A 18 -40.32 14.55 50.41
N GLY A 19 -39.84 15.56 51.14
CA GLY A 19 -38.42 15.89 51.21
C GLY A 19 -37.60 14.88 52.02
N GLY A 20 -36.28 15.01 51.93
CA GLY A 20 -35.34 14.27 52.77
C GLY A 20 -33.94 14.33 52.17
N GLY A 21 -33.09 15.19 52.73
CA GLY A 21 -31.67 15.22 52.40
C GLY A 21 -30.98 13.91 52.80
N SER A 22 -29.95 13.53 52.05
CA SER A 22 -29.03 12.46 52.42
C SER A 22 -27.64 12.79 51.88
N SER A 23 -26.71 12.85 52.83
CA SER A 23 -25.27 12.93 52.67
C SER A 23 -24.73 11.75 51.85
N GLY A 24 -23.93 12.04 50.83
CA GLY A 24 -23.19 11.05 50.06
C GLY A 24 -21.78 11.55 49.75
N GLY A 25 -20.89 11.47 50.73
CA GLY A 25 -19.45 11.55 50.50
C GLY A 25 -18.96 10.24 49.89
N GLY A 26 -18.19 10.34 48.82
CA GLY A 26 -17.62 9.20 48.11
C GLY A 26 -16.53 9.69 47.16
N GLY A 27 -15.39 10.05 47.73
CA GLY A 27 -14.15 10.26 46.98
C GLY A 27 -13.63 8.93 46.48
N GLY A 28 -14.18 8.45 45.36
CA GLY A 28 -13.56 7.42 44.57
C GLY A 28 -12.56 8.08 43.64
N SER A 29 -11.29 8.13 44.04
CA SER A 29 -10.21 8.23 43.06
C SER A 29 -10.41 7.04 42.14
N ALA A 30 -10.93 7.30 40.93
CA ALA A 30 -10.81 6.35 39.85
C ALA A 30 -9.34 5.89 39.82
N PRO A 31 -9.05 4.60 39.62
CA PRO A 31 -7.69 4.20 39.35
C PRO A 31 -7.21 5.12 38.22
N GLU A 32 -6.07 5.75 38.47
CA GLU A 32 -5.31 6.49 37.48
C GLU A 32 -4.96 5.46 36.40
N GLU A 33 -5.89 5.26 35.47
CA GLU A 33 -5.67 4.55 34.23
C GLU A 33 -4.39 5.19 33.68
N PRO A 34 -3.37 4.40 33.32
CA PRO A 34 -2.20 4.97 32.69
C PRO A 34 -2.74 5.73 31.48
N GLU A 35 -2.52 7.04 31.47
CA GLU A 35 -2.75 7.89 30.30
C GLU A 35 -1.84 7.30 29.21
N GLU A 36 -2.33 6.29 28.49
CA GLU A 36 -1.68 5.79 27.30
C GLU A 36 -1.67 6.98 26.35
N GLY A 37 -0.46 7.50 26.11
CA GLY A 37 -0.24 8.61 25.20
C GLY A 37 -0.86 8.31 23.82
N PRO A 38 -0.93 9.33 22.93
CA PRO A 38 -1.47 9.12 21.61
C PRO A 38 -0.77 7.95 20.92
N CYS A 39 -1.55 7.00 20.40
CA CYS A 39 -1.01 5.83 19.72
C CYS A 39 -0.15 6.29 18.53
N VAL A 40 1.08 5.81 18.47
CA VAL A 40 2.01 6.11 17.39
C VAL A 40 2.05 4.92 16.44
N GLU A 41 1.70 5.15 15.18
CA GLU A 41 1.74 4.12 14.14
C GLU A 41 3.18 3.62 13.93
N ASP A 42 3.35 2.31 13.79
CA ASP A 42 4.62 1.70 13.42
C ASP A 42 4.39 0.67 12.30
N TRP A 43 4.90 0.98 11.10
CA TRP A 43 4.55 0.24 9.88
C TRP A 43 5.67 -0.71 9.46
N ILE A 44 5.35 -2.00 9.38
CA ILE A 44 6.21 -3.00 8.73
C ILE A 44 5.60 -3.36 7.37
N CYS A 45 6.40 -3.23 6.32
CA CYS A 45 6.00 -3.57 4.96
C CYS A 45 6.69 -4.84 4.45
N THR A 46 6.00 -5.60 3.60
CA THR A 46 6.62 -6.67 2.81
C THR A 46 7.57 -6.08 1.75
N ASP A 47 8.36 -6.96 1.14
CA ASP A 47 9.02 -6.63 -0.12
C ASP A 47 8.00 -6.26 -1.21
N TRP A 48 8.47 -5.52 -2.21
CA TRP A 48 7.69 -5.22 -3.40
C TRP A 48 7.46 -6.49 -4.21
N SER A 49 6.26 -6.61 -4.79
CA SER A 49 5.93 -7.64 -5.77
C SER A 49 6.79 -7.48 -7.02
N GLU A 50 6.77 -8.50 -7.86
CA GLU A 50 7.29 -8.36 -9.22
C GLU A 50 6.59 -7.22 -9.97
N CYS A 51 7.33 -6.63 -10.90
CA CYS A 51 6.80 -5.59 -11.77
C CYS A 51 5.83 -6.20 -12.79
N PHE A 52 4.56 -5.81 -12.74
CA PHE A 52 3.54 -6.27 -13.67
C PHE A 52 2.72 -5.09 -14.19
N ASN A 53 2.58 -4.97 -15.52
CA ASN A 53 1.94 -3.80 -16.15
C ASN A 53 2.49 -2.46 -15.63
N SER A 54 3.83 -2.37 -15.51
CA SER A 54 4.56 -1.20 -15.01
C SER A 54 4.22 -0.78 -13.56
N MET A 55 3.62 -1.68 -12.78
CA MET A 55 3.23 -1.43 -11.40
C MET A 55 3.69 -2.58 -10.50
N GLN A 56 4.16 -2.23 -9.31
CA GLN A 56 4.44 -3.18 -8.23
C GLN A 56 3.74 -2.76 -6.95
N THR A 57 3.44 -3.74 -6.11
CA THR A 57 2.66 -3.57 -4.89
C THR A 57 3.35 -4.18 -3.69
N ARG A 58 3.09 -3.67 -2.50
CA ARG A 58 3.53 -4.26 -1.23
C ARG A 58 2.40 -4.13 -0.21
N VAL A 59 2.52 -4.85 0.90
CA VAL A 59 1.56 -4.76 2.00
C VAL A 59 2.25 -4.19 3.21
N CYS A 60 1.66 -3.16 3.83
CA CYS A 60 2.14 -2.55 5.07
C CYS A 60 1.12 -2.77 6.19
N ALA A 61 1.60 -3.25 7.34
CA ALA A 61 0.80 -3.50 8.54
C ALA A 61 1.31 -2.66 9.71
N ASP A 62 0.38 -2.01 10.42
CA ASP A 62 0.65 -1.29 11.65
C ASP A 62 0.78 -2.28 12.81
N VAL A 63 1.97 -2.39 13.39
CA VAL A 63 2.25 -3.33 14.48
C VAL A 63 1.63 -2.88 15.80
N ASN A 64 1.41 -1.58 15.97
CA ASN A 64 0.81 -1.00 17.17
C ASN A 64 -0.72 -1.00 17.11
N ARG A 65 -1.32 -1.31 15.94
CA ARG A 65 -2.77 -1.40 15.72
C ARG A 65 -3.51 -0.14 16.17
N CYS A 66 -2.94 1.04 15.92
CA CYS A 66 -3.52 2.34 16.24
C CYS A 66 -4.83 2.60 15.50
N GLY A 67 -5.03 1.96 14.34
CA GLY A 67 -6.27 2.04 13.56
C GLY A 67 -6.38 3.31 12.70
N THR A 68 -5.34 4.13 12.67
CA THR A 68 -5.17 5.26 11.77
C THR A 68 -4.27 4.88 10.59
N SER A 69 -4.20 5.73 9.57
CA SER A 69 -3.33 5.53 8.40
C SER A 69 -2.60 6.80 7.98
N GLU A 70 -2.33 7.69 8.93
CA GLU A 70 -1.78 9.03 8.67
C GLU A 70 -0.33 8.97 8.20
N SER A 71 0.46 8.01 8.72
CA SER A 71 1.86 7.77 8.35
C SER A 71 2.05 6.50 7.53
N LYS A 72 0.96 5.89 7.03
CA LYS A 72 1.01 4.66 6.24
C LYS A 72 1.86 4.85 4.97
N PRO A 73 2.93 4.05 4.76
CA PRO A 73 3.72 4.12 3.53
C PRO A 73 2.92 3.73 2.29
N SER A 74 3.29 4.25 1.12
CA SER A 74 2.67 3.84 -0.15
C SER A 74 2.84 2.35 -0.39
N GLU A 75 1.75 1.69 -0.78
CA GLU A 75 1.67 0.27 -1.12
C GLU A 75 1.73 0.02 -2.63
N ARG A 76 1.88 1.09 -3.43
CA ARG A 76 1.99 1.03 -4.89
C ARG A 76 3.09 1.95 -5.39
N GLN A 77 3.85 1.49 -6.37
CA GLN A 77 4.80 2.32 -7.09
C GLN A 77 4.96 1.85 -8.54
N ASP A 78 5.41 2.76 -9.39
CA ASP A 78 5.77 2.46 -10.78
C ASP A 78 7.06 1.62 -10.83
N CYS A 79 7.19 0.84 -11.91
CA CYS A 79 8.38 0.05 -12.20
C CYS A 79 8.55 -0.13 -13.71
N VAL A 80 9.77 -0.42 -14.14
CA VAL A 80 10.09 -0.73 -15.53
C VAL A 80 10.01 -2.25 -15.68
N MET A 81 9.07 -2.72 -16.50
CA MET A 81 9.06 -4.13 -16.91
C MET A 81 10.28 -4.39 -17.78
N PRO A 82 11.05 -5.46 -17.54
CA PRO A 82 12.11 -5.83 -18.48
C PRO A 82 11.46 -6.12 -19.84
N GLU A 83 11.89 -5.40 -20.87
CA GLU A 83 11.52 -5.72 -22.26
C GLU A 83 12.10 -7.10 -22.57
N ILE A 84 11.23 -8.11 -22.64
CA ILE A 84 11.66 -9.46 -22.96
C ILE A 84 11.91 -9.55 -24.46
N CYS A 85 13.12 -9.96 -24.84
CA CYS A 85 13.52 -10.26 -26.21
C CYS A 85 14.13 -11.67 -26.28
N GLU A 86 14.16 -12.28 -27.46
CA GLU A 86 14.77 -13.60 -27.63
C GLU A 86 16.31 -13.44 -27.63
N PRO A 87 17.07 -14.16 -26.79
CA PRO A 87 18.53 -14.05 -26.75
C PRO A 87 19.18 -14.20 -28.14
N GLY A 88 19.98 -13.22 -28.54
CA GLY A 88 20.61 -13.18 -29.87
C GLY A 88 19.70 -12.69 -31.01
N GLU A 89 18.45 -12.33 -30.73
CA GLU A 89 17.59 -11.66 -31.69
C GLU A 89 18.20 -10.32 -32.10
N ARG A 90 18.19 -10.05 -33.41
CA ARG A 90 18.67 -8.79 -33.97
C ARG A 90 17.52 -7.97 -34.51
N THR A 91 17.49 -6.69 -34.15
CA THR A 91 16.49 -5.73 -34.62
C THR A 91 17.16 -4.41 -35.00
N CYS A 92 16.42 -3.54 -35.65
CA CYS A 92 16.89 -2.20 -36.00
C CYS A 92 16.37 -1.17 -35.00
N ARG A 93 17.29 -0.39 -34.42
CA ARG A 93 16.96 0.76 -33.58
C ARG A 93 17.55 2.02 -34.21
N GLY A 94 16.74 2.66 -35.07
CA GLY A 94 17.23 3.76 -35.90
C GLY A 94 18.28 3.25 -36.91
N ASN A 95 19.50 3.80 -36.85
CA ASN A 95 20.62 3.39 -37.69
C ASN A 95 21.50 2.29 -37.05
N PHE A 96 21.12 1.77 -35.89
CA PHE A 96 21.90 0.73 -35.21
C PHE A 96 21.25 -0.64 -35.36
N VAL A 97 22.08 -1.67 -35.53
CA VAL A 97 21.68 -3.05 -35.24
C VAL A 97 21.75 -3.21 -33.73
N ALA A 98 20.62 -3.57 -33.12
CA ALA A 98 20.53 -3.93 -31.72
C ALA A 98 20.39 -5.45 -31.58
N GLU A 99 21.17 -6.06 -30.70
CA GLU A 99 21.11 -7.49 -30.39
C GLU A 99 20.59 -7.69 -28.97
N CYS A 100 19.69 -8.66 -28.78
CA CYS A 100 19.22 -9.02 -27.47
C CYS A 100 20.32 -9.74 -26.68
N SER A 101 20.57 -9.28 -25.46
CA SER A 101 21.54 -9.88 -24.53
C SER A 101 21.23 -11.36 -24.27
N SER A 102 22.25 -12.12 -23.85
CA SER A 102 22.08 -13.51 -23.42
C SER A 102 21.12 -13.69 -22.24
N SER A 103 20.81 -12.61 -21.51
CA SER A 103 19.80 -12.60 -20.45
C SER A 103 18.37 -12.48 -20.97
N GLY A 104 18.15 -12.13 -22.24
CA GLY A 104 16.81 -12.01 -22.83
C GLY A 104 16.02 -10.77 -22.39
N THR A 105 16.72 -9.74 -21.89
CA THR A 105 16.07 -8.60 -21.19
C THR A 105 16.55 -7.22 -21.65
N VAL A 106 17.59 -7.17 -22.49
CA VAL A 106 18.22 -5.92 -22.88
C VAL A 106 18.62 -6.00 -24.35
N LEU A 107 18.12 -5.06 -25.16
CA LEU A 107 18.64 -4.80 -26.50
C LEU A 107 19.86 -3.89 -26.37
N VAL A 108 21.01 -4.36 -26.86
CA VAL A 108 22.26 -3.60 -26.90
C VAL A 108 22.61 -3.25 -28.33
N ASP A 109 23.01 -2.00 -28.58
CA ASP A 109 23.44 -1.57 -29.90
C ASP A 109 24.81 -2.21 -30.21
N VAL A 110 24.88 -3.07 -31.23
CA VAL A 110 26.08 -3.87 -31.57
C VAL A 110 26.80 -3.39 -32.83
N GLU A 111 26.10 -2.72 -33.74
CA GLU A 111 26.65 -2.21 -34.99
C GLU A 111 25.99 -0.89 -35.38
N GLU A 112 26.76 0.08 -35.84
CA GLU A 112 26.27 1.34 -36.40
C GLU A 112 26.29 1.27 -37.93
N CYS A 113 25.14 1.48 -38.56
CA CYS A 113 25.00 1.40 -40.00
C CYS A 113 25.11 2.77 -40.65
N GLU A 114 26.05 2.93 -41.61
CA GLU A 114 26.22 4.18 -42.36
C GLU A 114 25.01 4.50 -43.26
N GLU A 115 24.48 3.50 -43.97
CA GLU A 115 23.38 3.66 -44.94
C GLU A 115 21.99 3.34 -44.34
N GLY A 116 21.97 2.90 -43.08
CA GLY A 116 20.77 2.51 -42.35
C GLY A 116 20.68 1.01 -42.07
N CYS A 117 19.73 0.65 -41.19
CA CYS A 117 19.47 -0.72 -40.76
C CYS A 117 18.14 -1.21 -41.33
N LEU A 118 18.12 -2.44 -41.87
CA LEU A 118 16.91 -3.13 -42.29
C LEU A 118 16.93 -4.59 -41.84
N ASN A 119 15.86 -5.06 -41.19
CA ASN A 119 15.70 -6.44 -40.72
C ASN A 119 16.88 -6.94 -39.84
N GLY A 120 17.43 -6.09 -38.98
CA GLY A 120 18.54 -6.45 -38.08
C GLY A 120 19.89 -6.56 -38.77
N GLN A 121 20.05 -5.98 -39.96
CA GLN A 121 21.31 -5.95 -40.72
C GLN A 121 21.59 -4.55 -41.27
N CYS A 122 22.87 -4.19 -41.36
CA CYS A 122 23.27 -2.96 -42.04
C CYS A 122 23.12 -3.08 -43.55
N LEU A 123 22.62 -2.00 -44.16
CA LEU A 123 22.54 -1.87 -45.61
C LEU A 123 23.94 -1.59 -46.18
N GLU A 124 24.32 -2.33 -47.21
CA GLU A 124 25.56 -2.10 -47.95
C GLU A 124 25.33 -1.08 -49.08
N LYS A 125 26.35 -0.27 -49.38
CA LYS A 125 26.34 0.63 -50.56
C LYS A 125 26.34 -0.22 -51.83
N GLY A 126 25.27 -0.12 -52.62
CA GLY A 126 25.10 -0.79 -53.92
C GLY A 126 25.89 -0.16 -55.06
#